data_AF-A0A8J7H6W6-F1
#
_entry.id   AF-A0A8J7H6W6-F1
#
_cell.length_a   1.000
_cell.length_b   1.000
_cell.length_c   1.000
_cell.angle_alpha   90.00
_cell.angle_beta   90.00
_cell.angle_gamma   90.00
#
_symmetry.space_group_name_H-M   'P 1'
#
loop_
_entity.id
_entity.type
_entity.pdbx_description
1 polymer ?
#
loop_
_entity_poly.entity_id
_entity_poly.type
_entity_poly.pdbx_seq_one_letter_code
_entity_poly.pdbx_strand_id
1 'polypeptide(L)'
;MRNNGKGQTNNKSRNSRQATSYIRVLHASPGAPAVDVYADGTLLVSDLAFKEQSMYVRVPSGSYNVTVYPTGQTTDAVIDTTVEIPENAAFNAVAVGTLPDLSLMTIQEPNMPPETDEACVRFVHISPDAPNVDIRLEDGTNVFTDIGYKEESDYVCVDEGTYTFNVNPAGTDTTVLTVPDVSLDAKTYYTIYAVGLVDGTPELEALLITEPREED
;
A
#
# COMPACT_ATOMS: atom_id res chain seq x y z
N MET A 1 -57.19 18.77 41.41
CA MET A 1 -56.98 17.90 40.23
C MET A 1 -55.62 18.26 39.65
N ARG A 2 -54.64 17.36 39.76
CA ARG A 2 -53.28 17.53 39.23
C ARG A 2 -53.29 17.06 37.78
N ASN A 3 -52.82 17.87 36.83
CA ASN A 3 -52.63 17.44 35.45
C ASN A 3 -51.15 17.49 35.07
N ASN A 4 -50.65 16.32 34.67
CA ASN A 4 -49.30 16.04 34.20
C ASN A 4 -49.17 16.43 32.72
N GLY A 5 -48.04 17.03 32.34
CA GLY A 5 -47.75 17.42 30.95
C GLY A 5 -46.25 17.35 30.62
N LYS A 6 -45.73 16.13 30.67
CA LYS A 6 -44.46 15.58 30.14
C LYS A 6 -43.56 16.52 29.33
N GLY A 7 -42.31 16.66 29.80
CA GLY A 7 -41.19 17.12 29.01
C GLY A 7 -40.90 16.17 27.84
N GLN A 8 -40.67 16.75 26.67
CA GLN A 8 -40.10 16.06 25.52
C GLN A 8 -38.58 16.01 25.71
N THR A 9 -38.04 14.83 26.03
CA THR A 9 -36.62 14.55 25.83
C THR A 9 -36.44 14.09 24.39
N ASN A 10 -35.91 14.99 23.55
CA ASN A 10 -35.45 14.67 22.20
C ASN A 10 -34.21 13.77 22.29
N ASN A 11 -34.40 12.46 22.43
CA ASN A 11 -33.32 11.51 22.27
C ASN A 11 -33.13 11.19 20.77
N LYS A 12 -32.54 12.14 20.04
CA LYS A 12 -31.95 11.81 18.72
C LYS A 12 -30.66 11.07 19.00
N SER A 13 -30.74 9.75 19.14
CA SER A 13 -29.61 8.88 18.83
C SER A 13 -29.19 9.21 17.40
N ARG A 14 -28.13 10.01 17.24
CA ARG A 14 -27.43 10.11 15.97
C ARG A 14 -26.74 8.77 15.81
N ASN A 15 -27.39 7.87 15.10
CA ASN A 15 -26.73 6.76 14.46
C ASN A 15 -25.80 7.38 13.40
N SER A 16 -24.64 7.91 13.82
CA SER A 16 -23.59 8.27 12.88
C SER A 16 -23.17 6.96 12.24
N ARG A 17 -23.59 6.73 10.99
CA ARG A 17 -22.99 5.68 10.18
C ARG A 17 -21.49 5.93 10.24
N GLN A 18 -20.76 5.01 10.84
CA GLN A 18 -19.31 5.04 10.87
C GLN A 18 -18.85 5.23 9.43
N ALA A 19 -18.01 6.23 9.19
CA ALA A 19 -17.43 6.43 7.87
C ALA A 19 -16.71 5.14 7.46
N THR A 20 -16.61 4.90 6.17
CA THR A 20 -15.93 3.70 5.66
C THR A 20 -14.74 4.08 4.84
N SER A 21 -13.74 3.22 4.89
CA SER A 21 -12.53 3.29 4.10
C SER A 21 -12.36 2.00 3.31
N TYR A 22 -11.43 2.04 2.35
CA TYR A 22 -11.11 0.91 1.51
C TYR A 22 -9.67 0.48 1.77
N ILE A 23 -9.45 -0.81 1.96
CA ILE A 23 -8.12 -1.36 2.20
C ILE A 23 -7.90 -2.48 1.19
N ARG A 24 -6.74 -2.46 0.53
CA ARG A 24 -6.19 -3.66 -0.10
C ARG A 24 -4.91 -4.06 0.64
N VAL A 25 -4.54 -5.33 0.52
CA VAL A 25 -3.29 -5.84 1.09
C VAL A 25 -2.36 -6.21 -0.04
N LEU A 26 -1.09 -5.80 0.06
CA LEU A 26 0.00 -6.27 -0.78
C LEU A 26 0.95 -7.12 0.06
N HIS A 27 1.24 -8.35 -0.38
CA HIS A 27 2.27 -9.16 0.25
C HIS A 27 3.62 -8.92 -0.43
N ALA A 28 4.49 -8.14 0.20
CA ALA A 28 5.81 -7.74 -0.32
C ALA A 28 6.98 -8.21 0.56
N SER A 29 6.80 -9.30 1.32
CA SER A 29 7.84 -9.86 2.18
C SER A 29 8.52 -11.03 1.46
N PRO A 30 9.75 -10.86 0.95
CA PRO A 30 10.44 -11.90 0.19
C PRO A 30 10.75 -13.12 1.07
N GLY A 31 10.54 -14.31 0.50
CA GLY A 31 10.85 -15.58 1.16
C GLY A 31 9.84 -16.05 2.21
N ALA A 32 8.85 -15.23 2.57
CA ALA A 32 7.72 -15.67 3.37
C ALA A 32 6.74 -16.52 2.53
N PRO A 33 6.04 -17.50 3.14
CA PRO A 33 4.98 -18.24 2.46
C PRO A 33 3.76 -17.34 2.20
N ALA A 34 2.80 -17.82 1.40
CA ALA A 34 1.50 -17.16 1.29
C ALA A 34 0.87 -16.95 2.67
N VAL A 35 0.09 -15.87 2.80
CA VAL A 35 -0.45 -15.42 4.08
C VAL A 35 -1.96 -15.23 4.08
N ASP A 36 -2.57 -15.46 5.25
CA ASP A 36 -3.93 -15.09 5.58
C ASP A 36 -3.92 -13.87 6.50
N VAL A 37 -4.78 -12.89 6.21
CA VAL A 37 -4.83 -11.59 6.90
C VAL A 37 -6.17 -11.46 7.62
N TYR A 38 -6.11 -11.17 8.91
CA TYR A 38 -7.26 -11.03 9.78
C TYR A 38 -7.32 -9.62 10.37
N ALA A 39 -8.52 -9.09 10.57
CA ALA A 39 -8.77 -7.89 11.37
C ALA A 39 -9.76 -8.22 12.49
N ASP A 40 -9.37 -7.94 13.74
CA ASP A 40 -10.10 -8.29 14.96
C ASP A 40 -10.55 -9.76 14.98
N GLY A 41 -9.69 -10.66 14.49
CA GLY A 41 -9.95 -12.10 14.38
C GLY A 41 -10.87 -12.52 13.23
N THR A 42 -11.33 -11.60 12.38
CA THR A 42 -12.11 -11.90 11.17
C THR A 42 -11.19 -11.98 9.96
N LEU A 43 -11.24 -13.09 9.22
CA LEU A 43 -10.48 -13.28 7.97
C LEU A 43 -10.92 -12.24 6.92
N LEU A 44 -9.97 -11.46 6.42
CA LEU A 44 -10.20 -10.45 5.38
C LEU A 44 -9.65 -10.89 4.01
N VAL A 45 -8.45 -11.46 4.00
CA VAL A 45 -7.75 -11.92 2.78
C VAL A 45 -7.15 -13.29 3.08
N SER A 46 -7.32 -14.24 2.16
CA SER A 46 -6.78 -15.59 2.28
C SER A 46 -5.84 -15.90 1.12
N ASP A 47 -4.83 -16.73 1.38
CA ASP A 47 -3.92 -17.29 0.37
C ASP A 47 -3.25 -16.21 -0.50
N LEU A 48 -2.86 -15.09 0.13
CA LEU A 48 -2.19 -13.99 -0.58
C LEU A 48 -0.71 -14.36 -0.74
N ALA A 49 -0.28 -14.63 -1.97
CA ALA A 49 1.11 -14.99 -2.25
C ALA A 49 2.03 -13.76 -2.38
N PHE A 50 3.35 -13.96 -2.31
CA PHE A 50 4.33 -12.89 -2.53
C PHE A 50 4.10 -12.20 -3.89
N LYS A 51 4.14 -10.86 -3.89
CA LYS A 51 3.81 -9.92 -4.97
C LYS A 51 2.32 -9.79 -5.33
N GLU A 52 1.44 -10.58 -4.71
CA GLU A 52 0.02 -10.45 -4.96
C GLU A 52 -0.60 -9.32 -4.15
N GLN A 53 -1.62 -8.71 -4.74
CA GLN A 53 -2.50 -7.75 -4.11
C GLN A 53 -3.90 -8.34 -3.97
N SER A 54 -4.56 -8.07 -2.84
CA SER A 54 -5.96 -8.42 -2.66
C SER A 54 -6.87 -7.46 -3.44
N MET A 55 -8.14 -7.84 -3.58
CA MET A 55 -9.18 -6.86 -3.89
C MET A 55 -9.36 -5.87 -2.72
N TYR A 56 -9.94 -4.71 -3.01
CA TYR A 56 -10.31 -3.76 -1.97
C TYR A 56 -11.45 -4.30 -1.08
N VAL A 57 -11.21 -4.29 0.22
CA VAL A 57 -12.20 -4.56 1.25
C VAL A 57 -12.69 -3.24 1.82
N ARG A 58 -14.01 -3.09 1.92
CA ARG A 58 -14.62 -1.94 2.59
C ARG A 58 -14.70 -2.20 4.09
N VAL A 59 -14.08 -1.34 4.88
CA VAL A 59 -14.08 -1.44 6.34
C VAL A 59 -14.59 -0.14 6.98
N PRO A 60 -15.27 -0.20 8.13
CA PRO A 60 -15.50 0.99 8.95
C PRO A 60 -14.18 1.66 9.36
N SER A 61 -14.21 2.98 9.57
CA SER A 61 -13.07 3.71 10.14
C SER A 61 -12.88 3.37 11.61
N GLY A 62 -11.66 3.16 12.08
CA GLY A 62 -11.40 2.83 13.47
C GLY A 62 -10.08 2.10 13.67
N SER A 63 -9.86 1.66 14.90
CA SER A 63 -8.68 0.89 15.30
C SER A 63 -8.97 -0.60 15.13
N TYR A 64 -8.09 -1.31 14.43
CA TYR A 64 -8.17 -2.74 14.18
C TYR A 64 -6.90 -3.43 14.68
N ASN A 65 -7.02 -4.55 15.37
CA ASN A 65 -5.90 -5.48 15.52
C ASN A 65 -5.79 -6.30 14.24
N VAL A 66 -4.69 -6.12 13.51
CA VAL A 66 -4.39 -6.87 12.29
C VAL A 66 -3.39 -7.96 12.60
N THR A 67 -3.79 -9.20 12.34
CA THR A 67 -2.92 -10.38 12.46
C THR A 67 -2.73 -11.02 11.10
N VAL A 68 -1.49 -11.45 10.83
CA VAL A 68 -1.12 -12.13 9.60
C VAL A 68 -0.51 -13.47 9.96
N TYR A 69 -1.04 -14.54 9.37
CA TYR A 69 -0.58 -15.91 9.57
C TYR A 69 -0.11 -16.50 8.24
N PRO A 70 0.83 -17.45 8.25
CA PRO A 70 1.01 -18.31 7.08
C PRO A 70 -0.32 -19.00 6.71
N THR A 71 -0.61 -19.12 5.42
CA THR A 71 -1.90 -19.61 4.93
C THR A 71 -2.30 -20.97 5.54
N GLY A 72 -3.55 -21.05 5.97
CA GLY A 72 -4.13 -22.23 6.62
C GLY A 72 -3.75 -22.40 8.09
N GLN A 73 -2.95 -21.49 8.66
CA GLN A 73 -2.63 -21.46 10.08
C GLN A 73 -3.45 -20.40 10.82
N THR A 74 -3.64 -20.60 12.13
CA THR A 74 -4.32 -19.65 13.03
C THR A 74 -3.58 -19.44 14.34
N THR A 75 -2.36 -19.99 14.45
CA THR A 75 -1.41 -19.80 15.55
C THR A 75 -0.12 -19.25 14.98
N ASP A 76 0.73 -18.67 15.84
CA ASP A 76 2.05 -18.17 15.46
C ASP A 76 2.00 -17.09 14.37
N ALA A 77 1.29 -16.00 14.69
CA ALA A 77 1.19 -14.83 13.81
C ALA A 77 2.59 -14.30 13.47
N VAL A 78 2.82 -14.03 12.19
CA VAL A 78 4.06 -13.41 11.68
C VAL A 78 3.98 -11.88 11.69
N ILE A 79 2.77 -11.33 11.78
CA ILE A 79 2.49 -9.93 12.11
C ILE A 79 1.33 -9.91 13.11
N ASP A 80 1.47 -9.13 14.18
CA ASP A 80 0.39 -8.79 15.10
C ASP A 80 0.57 -7.31 15.49
N THR A 81 -0.29 -6.45 14.94
CA THR A 81 -0.18 -4.99 15.14
C THR A 81 -1.53 -4.32 15.15
N THR A 82 -1.60 -3.14 15.76
CA THR A 82 -2.77 -2.27 15.64
C THR A 82 -2.60 -1.35 14.43
N VAL A 83 -3.67 -1.21 13.64
CA VAL A 83 -3.77 -0.28 12.52
C VAL A 83 -4.93 0.68 12.74
N GLU A 84 -4.67 1.97 12.59
CA GLU A 84 -5.70 3.01 12.62
C GLU A 84 -6.19 3.32 11.20
N ILE A 85 -7.49 3.11 10.97
CA ILE A 85 -8.13 3.36 9.69
C ILE A 85 -8.92 4.67 9.78
N PRO A 86 -8.47 5.76 9.13
CA PRO A 86 -9.18 7.02 9.15
C PRO A 86 -10.48 6.95 8.34
N GLU A 87 -11.29 8.00 8.44
CA GLU A 87 -12.54 8.13 7.71
C GLU A 87 -12.32 8.47 6.22
N ASN A 88 -13.13 7.87 5.33
CA ASN A 88 -13.24 8.24 3.91
C ASN A 88 -11.92 8.19 3.12
N ALA A 89 -11.09 7.18 3.36
CA ALA A 89 -9.79 7.03 2.74
C ALA A 89 -9.61 5.66 2.07
N ALA A 90 -8.60 5.56 1.20
CA ALA A 90 -8.15 4.33 0.59
C ALA A 90 -6.69 4.07 1.02
N PHE A 91 -6.37 2.83 1.37
CA PHE A 91 -5.03 2.43 1.81
C PHE A 91 -4.59 1.13 1.17
N ASN A 92 -3.28 1.04 0.96
CA ASN A 92 -2.58 -0.21 0.76
C ASN A 92 -1.89 -0.62 2.07
N ALA A 93 -2.28 -1.77 2.63
CA ALA A 93 -1.61 -2.38 3.77
C ALA A 93 -0.58 -3.37 3.24
N VAL A 94 0.70 -3.03 3.35
CA VAL A 94 1.78 -3.79 2.72
C VAL A 94 2.54 -4.60 3.78
N ALA A 95 2.51 -5.93 3.64
CA ALA A 95 3.32 -6.82 4.48
C ALA A 95 4.77 -6.79 3.98
N VAL A 96 5.69 -6.26 4.80
CA VAL A 96 7.09 -5.99 4.44
C VAL A 96 8.06 -6.65 5.42
N GLY A 97 9.32 -6.81 5.01
CA GLY A 97 10.39 -7.41 5.82
C GLY A 97 10.69 -8.85 5.42
N THR A 98 11.45 -9.57 6.23
CA THR A 98 11.73 -11.00 6.06
C THR A 98 11.50 -11.73 7.36
N LEU A 99 11.14 -13.01 7.31
CA LEU A 99 10.91 -13.78 8.54
C LEU A 99 12.19 -13.85 9.39
N PRO A 100 12.09 -13.73 10.73
CA PRO A 100 10.87 -13.61 11.52
C PRO A 100 10.35 -12.17 11.70
N ASP A 101 11.02 -11.16 11.14
CA ASP A 101 10.81 -9.74 11.41
C ASP A 101 9.92 -9.06 10.35
N LEU A 102 8.71 -9.57 10.17
CA LEU A 102 7.70 -8.93 9.32
C LEU A 102 7.01 -7.76 10.03
N SER A 103 6.54 -6.79 9.25
CA SER A 103 5.71 -5.70 9.74
C SER A 103 4.70 -5.27 8.68
N LEU A 104 3.68 -4.52 9.08
CA LEU A 104 2.70 -3.95 8.16
C LEU A 104 2.96 -2.45 7.98
N MET A 105 3.19 -2.03 6.74
CA MET A 105 3.29 -0.62 6.35
C MET A 105 1.96 -0.19 5.74
N THR A 106 1.40 0.95 6.17
CA THR A 106 0.17 1.49 5.59
C THR A 106 0.50 2.68 4.70
N ILE A 107 0.08 2.61 3.45
CA ILE A 107 0.30 3.63 2.43
C ILE A 107 -1.04 4.22 2.07
N GLN A 108 -1.19 5.54 2.21
CA GLN A 108 -2.41 6.21 1.79
C GLN A 108 -2.45 6.36 0.27
N GLU A 109 -3.63 6.14 -0.30
CA GLU A 109 -3.89 6.32 -1.73
C GLU A 109 -4.71 7.60 -1.94
N PRO A 110 -4.52 8.30 -3.07
CA PRO A 110 -5.44 9.33 -3.52
C PRO A 110 -6.86 8.75 -3.63
N ASN A 111 -7.87 9.54 -3.30
CA ASN A 111 -9.28 9.16 -3.41
C ASN A 111 -10.00 9.83 -4.60
N MET A 112 -9.26 10.61 -5.37
CA MET A 112 -9.71 11.27 -6.59
C MET A 112 -8.61 11.13 -7.64
N PRO A 113 -8.94 11.17 -8.94
CA PRO A 113 -7.95 11.27 -9.99
C PRO A 113 -7.07 12.53 -9.84
N PRO A 114 -5.89 12.58 -10.48
CA PRO A 114 -5.07 13.79 -10.53
C PRO A 114 -5.86 14.99 -11.05
N GLU A 115 -5.58 16.17 -10.48
CA GLU A 115 -6.17 17.44 -10.94
C GLU A 115 -5.49 18.01 -12.20
N THR A 116 -4.47 17.31 -12.70
CA THR A 116 -3.73 17.59 -13.94
C THR A 116 -4.19 16.65 -15.07
N ASP A 117 -3.87 16.98 -16.32
CA ASP A 117 -4.03 16.06 -17.46
C ASP A 117 -2.83 15.09 -17.59
N GLU A 118 -1.87 15.13 -16.66
CA GLU A 118 -0.69 14.26 -16.60
C GLU A 118 -0.96 12.94 -15.88
N ALA A 119 -0.08 11.96 -16.06
CA ALA A 119 0.04 10.79 -15.20
C ALA A 119 0.89 11.14 -13.97
N CYS A 120 0.59 10.60 -12.79
CA CYS A 120 1.38 10.87 -11.59
C CYS A 120 1.95 9.58 -11.01
N VAL A 121 3.27 9.51 -10.86
CA VAL A 121 4.00 8.33 -10.39
C VAL A 121 4.67 8.61 -9.05
N ARG A 122 4.70 7.64 -8.15
CA ARG A 122 5.58 7.61 -6.97
C ARG A 122 6.33 6.30 -6.88
N PHE A 123 7.38 6.28 -6.08
CA PHE A 123 8.17 5.09 -5.79
C PHE A 123 8.08 4.71 -4.31
N VAL A 124 8.03 3.41 -4.03
CA VAL A 124 8.05 2.86 -2.68
C VAL A 124 9.11 1.77 -2.59
N HIS A 125 10.03 1.92 -1.64
CA HIS A 125 11.13 0.98 -1.50
C HIS A 125 10.83 -0.09 -0.44
N ILE A 126 10.74 -1.35 -0.85
CA ILE A 126 10.37 -2.48 0.03
C ILE A 126 11.41 -3.63 0.03
N SER A 127 12.48 -3.57 -0.77
CA SER A 127 13.62 -4.51 -0.63
C SER A 127 14.35 -4.29 0.71
N PRO A 128 14.35 -5.25 1.66
CA PRO A 128 14.85 -5.04 3.01
C PRO A 128 16.38 -5.06 3.14
N ASP A 129 17.09 -5.59 2.14
CA ASP A 129 18.55 -5.73 2.10
C ASP A 129 19.24 -4.75 1.13
N ALA A 130 18.46 -3.94 0.41
CA ALA A 130 19.01 -2.95 -0.51
C ALA A 130 19.42 -1.66 0.23
N PRO A 131 20.47 -0.95 -0.25
CA PRO A 131 20.73 0.41 0.19
C PRO A 131 19.64 1.35 -0.34
N ASN A 132 19.65 2.61 0.12
CA ASN A 132 18.84 3.67 -0.48
C ASN A 132 19.04 3.73 -2.00
N VAL A 133 18.01 4.14 -2.73
CA VAL A 133 18.02 4.13 -4.20
C VAL A 133 17.65 5.48 -4.82
N ASP A 134 18.25 5.76 -5.97
CA ASP A 134 17.79 6.76 -6.93
C ASP A 134 16.99 6.06 -8.03
N ILE A 135 15.92 6.71 -8.49
CA ILE A 135 15.09 6.27 -9.60
C ILE A 135 15.28 7.26 -10.75
N ARG A 136 15.74 6.75 -11.89
CA ARG A 136 16.11 7.54 -13.06
C ARG A 136 15.33 7.11 -14.29
N LEU A 137 15.12 8.04 -15.22
CA LEU A 137 14.72 7.67 -16.57
C LEU A 137 15.91 7.16 -17.39
N GLU A 138 15.63 6.54 -18.52
CA GLU A 138 16.65 6.05 -19.47
C GLU A 138 17.61 7.15 -19.96
N ASP A 139 17.14 8.40 -20.05
CA ASP A 139 17.98 9.55 -20.43
C ASP A 139 18.89 10.07 -19.30
N GLY A 140 18.81 9.46 -18.12
CA GLY A 140 19.59 9.82 -16.93
C GLY A 140 18.92 10.84 -16.01
N THR A 141 17.72 11.33 -16.33
CA THR A 141 16.97 12.24 -15.47
C THR A 141 16.64 11.57 -14.13
N ASN A 142 17.05 12.17 -13.01
CA ASN A 142 16.64 11.74 -11.68
C ASN A 142 15.17 12.12 -11.44
N VAL A 143 14.33 11.12 -11.16
CA VAL A 143 12.91 11.30 -10.82
C VAL A 143 12.73 11.32 -9.30
N PHE A 144 13.33 10.35 -8.61
CA PHE A 144 13.35 10.23 -7.16
C PHE A 144 14.78 9.97 -6.70
N THR A 145 15.16 10.51 -5.54
CA THR A 145 16.55 10.40 -5.04
C THR A 145 16.57 10.00 -3.59
N ASP A 146 17.54 9.16 -3.21
CA ASP A 146 17.81 8.76 -1.82
C ASP A 146 16.58 8.19 -1.09
N ILE A 147 15.77 7.37 -1.77
CA ILE A 147 14.61 6.71 -1.15
C ILE A 147 15.09 5.50 -0.35
N GLY A 148 14.83 5.48 0.96
CA GLY A 148 15.23 4.41 1.86
C GLY A 148 14.20 3.30 2.03
N TYR A 149 14.61 2.18 2.66
CA TYR A 149 13.71 1.06 2.94
C TYR A 149 12.51 1.47 3.82
N LYS A 150 11.30 1.08 3.39
CA LYS A 150 10.00 1.49 3.95
C LYS A 150 9.69 2.98 3.82
N GLU A 151 10.31 3.66 2.85
CA GLU A 151 9.96 5.02 2.47
C GLU A 151 9.17 5.03 1.16
N GLU A 152 8.31 6.04 1.04
CA GLU A 152 7.58 6.40 -0.17
C GLU A 152 7.98 7.81 -0.59
N SER A 153 8.11 8.02 -1.90
CA SER A 153 8.32 9.36 -2.44
C SER A 153 7.00 10.14 -2.50
N ASP A 154 7.10 11.46 -2.61
CA ASP A 154 6.01 12.26 -3.15
C ASP A 154 5.71 11.85 -4.61
N TYR A 155 4.51 12.16 -5.08
CA TYR A 155 4.13 12.00 -6.48
C TYR A 155 4.83 13.02 -7.37
N VAL A 156 5.33 12.55 -8.52
CA VAL A 156 5.80 13.38 -9.64
C VAL A 156 4.85 13.15 -10.82
N CYS A 157 4.30 14.22 -11.37
CA CYS A 157 3.43 14.14 -12.54
C CYS A 157 4.23 14.39 -13.82
N VAL A 158 3.95 13.59 -14.84
CA VAL A 158 4.62 13.56 -16.15
C VAL A 158 3.58 13.38 -17.24
N ASP A 159 3.90 13.82 -18.46
CA ASP A 159 3.04 13.60 -19.62
C ASP A 159 2.70 12.10 -19.79
N GLU A 160 1.56 11.80 -20.41
CA GLU A 160 1.23 10.43 -20.77
C GLU A 160 2.28 9.86 -21.75
N GLY A 161 2.61 8.59 -21.60
CA GLY A 161 3.62 7.97 -22.45
C GLY A 161 4.21 6.68 -21.89
N THR A 162 5.22 6.18 -22.59
CA THR A 162 5.97 4.98 -22.18
C THR A 162 7.34 5.37 -21.67
N TYR A 163 7.67 4.90 -20.47
CA TYR A 163 8.89 5.24 -19.75
C TYR A 163 9.68 3.97 -19.41
N THR A 164 11.01 4.11 -19.42
CA THR A 164 11.92 3.13 -18.83
C THR A 164 12.51 3.72 -17.56
N PHE A 165 12.27 3.07 -16.42
CA PHE A 165 12.83 3.48 -15.13
C PHE A 165 14.02 2.60 -14.77
N ASN A 166 15.08 3.21 -14.27
CA ASN A 166 16.27 2.55 -13.75
C ASN A 166 16.37 2.81 -12.24
N VAL A 167 16.58 1.75 -11.48
CA VAL A 167 16.86 1.80 -10.04
C VAL A 167 18.36 1.68 -9.86
N ASN A 168 18.94 2.66 -9.17
CA ASN A 168 20.37 2.74 -8.89
C ASN A 168 20.58 2.86 -7.38
N PRO A 169 21.61 2.26 -6.77
CA PRO A 169 22.03 2.64 -5.42
C PRO A 169 22.29 4.15 -5.37
N ALA A 170 21.79 4.81 -4.33
CA ALA A 170 21.77 6.26 -4.22
C ALA A 170 23.16 6.88 -4.42
N GLY A 171 23.24 7.90 -5.26
CA GLY A 171 24.50 8.60 -5.58
C GLY A 171 25.45 7.84 -6.50
N THR A 172 25.01 6.73 -7.11
CA THR A 172 25.81 5.95 -8.08
C THR A 172 25.18 5.96 -9.48
N ASP A 173 25.98 5.63 -10.50
CA ASP A 173 25.51 5.47 -11.88
C ASP A 173 25.27 3.99 -12.25
N THR A 174 25.35 3.08 -11.27
CA THR A 174 25.15 1.65 -11.48
C THR A 174 23.66 1.33 -11.42
N THR A 175 23.09 0.89 -12.54
CA THR A 175 21.73 0.37 -12.56
C THR A 175 21.70 -1.08 -12.07
N VAL A 176 20.88 -1.35 -11.06
CA VAL A 176 20.68 -2.68 -10.46
C VAL A 176 19.35 -3.31 -10.86
N LEU A 177 18.38 -2.51 -11.29
CA LEU A 177 17.10 -2.97 -11.82
C LEU A 177 16.62 -1.99 -12.90
N THR A 178 16.23 -2.52 -14.06
CA THR A 178 15.58 -1.75 -15.13
C THR A 178 14.13 -2.21 -15.26
N VAL A 179 13.21 -1.25 -15.30
CA VAL A 179 11.78 -1.44 -15.48
C VAL A 179 11.40 -0.82 -16.83
N PRO A 180 11.48 -1.58 -17.93
CA PRO A 180 11.19 -1.07 -19.26
C PRO A 180 9.69 -0.98 -19.51
N ASP A 181 9.32 -0.22 -20.54
CA ASP A 181 7.99 -0.21 -21.14
C ASP A 181 6.83 0.11 -20.16
N VAL A 182 7.08 0.97 -19.16
CA VAL A 182 6.05 1.43 -18.23
C VAL A 182 5.13 2.42 -18.94
N SER A 183 3.92 1.97 -19.27
CA SER A 183 2.88 2.81 -19.86
C SER A 183 2.17 3.60 -18.76
N LEU A 184 2.22 4.93 -18.86
CA LEU A 184 1.57 5.87 -17.96
C LEU A 184 0.48 6.63 -18.72
N ASP A 185 -0.77 6.40 -18.34
CA ASP A 185 -1.93 7.05 -18.93
C ASP A 185 -2.26 8.35 -18.18
N ALA A 186 -2.68 9.37 -18.93
CA ALA A 186 -3.15 10.63 -18.37
C ALA A 186 -4.19 10.43 -17.26
N LYS A 187 -4.19 11.31 -16.24
CA LYS A 187 -5.15 11.30 -15.12
C LYS A 187 -5.16 10.02 -14.29
N THR A 188 -4.01 9.37 -14.20
CA THR A 188 -3.86 8.12 -13.46
C THR A 188 -2.71 8.23 -12.45
N TYR A 189 -2.92 7.72 -11.24
CA TYR A 189 -1.85 7.57 -10.26
C TYR A 189 -1.21 6.19 -10.39
N TYR A 190 0.11 6.13 -10.24
CA TYR A 190 0.88 4.89 -10.27
C TYR A 190 1.85 4.84 -9.10
N THR A 191 1.97 3.67 -8.49
CA THR A 191 3.00 3.38 -7.51
C THR A 191 3.91 2.29 -8.04
N ILE A 192 5.21 2.57 -8.11
CA ILE A 192 6.25 1.59 -8.41
C ILE A 192 6.82 1.10 -7.08
N TYR A 193 6.62 -0.17 -6.76
CA TYR A 193 7.21 -0.82 -5.59
C TYR A 193 8.47 -1.58 -5.99
N ALA A 194 9.61 -1.33 -5.34
CA ALA A 194 10.75 -2.24 -5.42
C ALA A 194 10.67 -3.30 -4.31
N VAL A 195 10.53 -4.56 -4.70
CA VAL A 195 10.37 -5.73 -3.81
C VAL A 195 11.45 -6.77 -4.11
N GLY A 196 11.57 -7.80 -3.27
CA GLY A 196 12.59 -8.84 -3.45
C GLY A 196 13.84 -8.55 -2.64
N LEU A 197 14.95 -9.17 -3.02
CA LEU A 197 16.24 -9.10 -2.36
C LEU A 197 17.35 -8.80 -3.38
N VAL A 198 18.33 -7.99 -2.98
CA VAL A 198 19.53 -7.74 -3.80
C VAL A 198 20.41 -8.98 -3.84
N ASP A 199 20.64 -9.59 -2.67
CA ASP A 199 21.53 -10.74 -2.51
C ASP A 199 20.73 -11.96 -2.01
N GLY A 200 19.62 -12.29 -2.67
CA GLY A 200 18.75 -13.37 -2.24
C GLY A 200 17.68 -13.82 -3.24
N THR A 201 16.79 -14.69 -2.76
CA THR A 201 15.63 -15.16 -3.54
C THR A 201 14.36 -14.87 -2.74
N PRO A 202 13.31 -14.31 -3.35
CA PRO A 202 13.24 -13.82 -4.73
C PRO A 202 14.14 -12.59 -4.97
N GLU A 203 14.70 -12.49 -6.18
CA GLU A 203 15.55 -11.37 -6.60
C GLU A 203 14.75 -10.05 -6.67
N LEU A 204 15.48 -8.93 -6.68
CA LEU A 204 14.92 -7.58 -6.78
C LEU A 204 14.06 -7.42 -8.05
N GLU A 205 12.84 -6.89 -7.89
CA GLU A 205 11.85 -6.71 -8.95
C GLU A 205 11.01 -5.46 -8.67
N ALA A 206 10.43 -4.87 -9.72
CA ALA A 206 9.44 -3.80 -9.60
C ALA A 206 8.02 -4.31 -9.80
N LEU A 207 7.09 -3.84 -8.96
CA LEU A 207 5.65 -3.96 -9.18
C LEU A 207 5.08 -2.60 -9.53
N LEU A 208 4.42 -2.50 -10.68
CA LEU A 208 3.64 -1.33 -11.06
C LEU A 208 2.19 -1.54 -10.63
N ILE A 209 1.67 -0.64 -9.80
CA ILE A 209 0.30 -0.69 -9.32
C ILE A 209 -0.38 0.63 -9.63
N THR A 210 -1.55 0.55 -10.28
CA THR A 210 -2.40 1.70 -10.59
C THR A 210 -3.27 2.10 -9.39
N GLU A 211 -3.53 3.40 -9.28
CA GLU A 211 -4.37 4.07 -8.29
C GLU A 211 -5.22 5.18 -8.98
N PRO A 212 -6.40 5.55 -8.47
CA PRO A 212 -7.17 4.88 -7.43
C PRO A 212 -8.07 3.77 -8.01
N ARG A 213 -8.70 3.02 -7.10
CA ARG A 213 -9.77 2.03 -7.37
C ARG A 213 -10.61 2.39 -8.60
N GLU A 214 -10.70 1.47 -9.58
CA GLU A 214 -11.82 1.49 -10.53
C GLU A 214 -13.10 1.26 -9.71
N GLU A 215 -13.96 2.28 -9.63
CA GLU A 215 -15.30 2.10 -9.08
C GLU A 215 -16.10 1.24 -10.07
N ASP A 216 -16.26 -0.05 -9.77
CA ASP A 216 -17.33 -0.88 -10.36
C ASP A 216 -18.73 -0.34 -9.98
#